data_AF-A0A352Z960-F1
#
_entry.id   AF-A0A352Z960-F1
#
_cell.length_a   1.000
_cell.length_b   1.000
_cell.length_c   1.000
_cell.angle_alpha   90.00
_cell.angle_beta   90.00
_cell.angle_gamma   90.00
#
_symmetry.space_group_name_H-M   'P 1'
#
loop_
_entity.id
_entity.type
_entity.pdbx_description
1 polymer ?
#
loop_
_entity_poly.entity_id
_entity_poly.type
_entity_poly.pdbx_seq_one_letter_code
_entity_poly.pdbx_strand_id
1 'polypeptide(L)'
;MKMIEEWPEEELAKFSYIKGRIGWRGLKASEYTNDGPFLIAGNHIKNGRVNWSTCDHINMFRYDESWEIALKEKDIILTKDGTIGRVALIDSLPGPATINRACSIIQ
;
A
#
# COMPACT_ATOMS: atom_id res chain seq x y z
N MET A 1 -36.80 -25.01 8.45
CA MET A 1 -35.84 -24.38 7.51
C MET A 1 -35.60 -22.97 8.00
N LYS A 2 -34.42 -22.66 8.55
CA LYS A 2 -34.11 -21.33 9.07
C LYS A 2 -33.67 -20.49 7.87
N MET A 3 -34.44 -19.48 7.50
CA MET A 3 -34.02 -18.51 6.48
C MET A 3 -32.77 -17.81 7.01
N ILE A 4 -31.65 -17.95 6.31
CA ILE A 4 -30.46 -17.16 6.60
C ILE A 4 -30.81 -15.74 6.18
N GLU A 5 -30.80 -14.79 7.12
CA GLU A 5 -30.86 -13.37 6.79
C GLU A 5 -29.70 -13.05 5.85
N GLU A 6 -30.00 -12.36 4.75
CA GLU A 6 -28.97 -11.92 3.81
C GLU A 6 -28.03 -10.93 4.52
N TRP A 7 -26.73 -11.08 4.27
CA TRP A 7 -25.75 -10.14 4.80
C TRP A 7 -25.97 -8.76 4.18
N PRO A 8 -25.95 -7.67 4.97
CA PRO A 8 -26.12 -6.34 4.43
C PRO A 8 -24.95 -5.98 3.51
N GLU A 9 -25.26 -5.37 2.36
CA GLU A 9 -24.27 -4.78 1.47
C GLU A 9 -23.86 -3.40 1.99
N GLU A 10 -22.56 -3.17 2.14
CA GLU A 10 -22.03 -1.90 2.62
C GLU A 10 -20.81 -1.45 1.80
N GLU A 11 -20.63 -0.14 1.72
CA GLU A 11 -19.48 0.46 1.07
C GLU A 11 -18.25 0.43 1.99
N LEU A 12 -17.14 -0.11 1.51
CA LEU A 12 -15.88 -0.14 2.26
C LEU A 12 -15.43 1.25 2.74
N ALA A 13 -15.69 2.29 1.94
CA ALA A 13 -15.35 3.68 2.26
C ALA A 13 -16.13 4.24 3.47
N LYS A 14 -17.23 3.61 3.91
CA LYS A 14 -17.93 4.00 5.14
C LYS A 14 -17.14 3.66 6.40
N PHE A 15 -16.27 2.65 6.33
CA PHE A 15 -15.55 2.10 7.49
C PHE A 15 -14.03 2.24 7.37
N SER A 16 -13.54 2.87 6.31
CA SER A 16 -12.10 2.98 6.06
C SER A 16 -11.74 4.22 5.25
N TYR A 17 -10.48 4.63 5.38
CA TYR A 17 -9.87 5.62 4.51
C TYR A 17 -8.99 4.93 3.48
N ILE A 18 -9.31 5.14 2.20
CA ILE A 18 -8.53 4.62 1.08
C ILE A 18 -7.67 5.74 0.51
N LYS A 19 -6.35 5.58 0.54
CA LYS A 19 -5.38 6.59 0.08
C LYS A 19 -4.45 6.00 -0.96
N GLY A 20 -4.10 6.80 -1.96
CA GLY A 20 -3.14 6.45 -3.00
C GLY A 20 -2.22 7.62 -3.30
N ARG A 21 -1.14 7.35 -4.03
CA ARG A 21 -0.19 8.40 -4.44
C ARG A 21 -0.87 9.38 -5.39
N ILE A 22 -0.76 10.67 -5.09
CA ILE A 22 -1.31 11.74 -5.95
C ILE A 22 -0.60 11.73 -7.31
N GLY A 23 -1.36 11.82 -8.40
CA GLY A 23 -0.86 11.57 -9.76
C GLY A 23 0.33 12.43 -10.20
N TRP A 24 0.36 13.72 -9.83
CA TRP A 24 1.47 14.62 -10.15
C TRP A 24 2.72 14.40 -9.30
N ARG A 25 2.63 13.60 -8.22
CA ARG A 25 3.75 13.15 -7.37
C ARG A 25 4.27 11.77 -7.80
N GLY A 26 4.12 11.43 -9.08
CA GLY A 26 4.62 10.19 -9.65
C GLY A 26 6.16 10.11 -9.56
N LEU A 27 6.67 8.91 -9.29
CA LEU A 27 8.12 8.67 -9.23
C LEU A 27 8.69 8.42 -10.62
N LYS A 28 9.82 9.06 -10.92
CA LYS A 28 10.68 8.79 -12.09
C LYS A 28 11.66 7.68 -11.76
N ALA A 29 12.12 6.96 -12.77
CA ALA A 29 13.11 5.89 -12.59
C ALA A 29 14.41 6.36 -11.90
N SER A 30 14.84 7.60 -12.15
CA SER A 30 16.03 8.19 -11.53
C SER A 30 15.88 8.51 -10.03
N GLU A 31 14.67 8.41 -9.48
CA GLU A 31 14.39 8.69 -8.06
C GLU A 31 14.39 7.41 -7.20
N TYR A 32 14.55 6.24 -7.84
CA TYR A 32 14.76 4.99 -7.15
C TYR A 32 16.19 4.94 -6.64
N THR A 33 16.35 4.49 -5.40
CA THR A 33 17.62 4.41 -4.69
C THR A 33 17.90 2.98 -4.27
N ASN A 34 19.14 2.71 -3.86
CA ASN A 34 19.52 1.40 -3.31
C ASN A 34 19.17 1.27 -1.82
N ASP A 35 18.91 2.39 -1.14
CA ASP A 35 18.60 2.49 0.29
C ASP A 35 17.59 3.62 0.58
N GLY A 36 17.14 3.72 1.83
CA GLY A 36 16.16 4.71 2.28
C GLY A 36 14.78 4.10 2.53
N PRO A 37 13.72 4.92 2.59
CA PRO A 37 12.36 4.43 2.74
C PRO A 37 11.97 3.36 1.71
N PHE A 38 11.28 2.32 2.18
CA PHE A 38 10.77 1.23 1.34
C PHE A 38 9.66 1.73 0.40
N LEU A 39 9.71 1.33 -0.86
CA LEU A 39 8.67 1.56 -1.86
C LEU A 39 8.01 0.23 -2.24
N ILE A 40 6.78 0.04 -1.81
CA ILE A 40 6.03 -1.20 -2.01
C ILE A 40 5.24 -1.14 -3.32
N ALA A 41 5.40 -2.17 -4.14
CA ALA A 41 4.64 -2.40 -5.37
C ALA A 41 4.09 -3.84 -5.35
N GLY A 42 3.22 -4.18 -6.31
CA GLY A 42 2.49 -5.44 -6.28
C GLY A 42 3.36 -6.70 -6.34
N ASN A 43 4.53 -6.63 -6.96
CA ASN A 43 5.53 -7.72 -7.01
C ASN A 43 6.15 -8.01 -5.63
N HIS A 44 6.15 -7.05 -4.69
CA HIS A 44 6.67 -7.21 -3.33
C HIS A 44 5.67 -7.92 -2.41
N ILE A 45 4.42 -8.14 -2.85
CA ILE A 45 3.36 -8.75 -2.04
C ILE A 45 3.19 -10.23 -2.41
N LYS A 46 3.25 -11.10 -1.38
CA LYS A 46 3.00 -12.53 -1.51
C LYS A 46 2.34 -13.09 -0.25
N ASN A 47 1.32 -13.91 -0.42
CA ASN A 47 0.60 -14.59 0.68
C ASN A 47 0.14 -13.65 1.80
N GLY A 48 -0.40 -12.48 1.46
CA GLY A 48 -0.92 -11.53 2.44
C GLY A 48 0.15 -10.69 3.16
N ARG A 49 1.42 -10.77 2.75
CA ARG A 49 2.54 -10.09 3.42
C ARG A 49 3.45 -9.38 2.42
N VAL A 50 4.17 -8.38 2.92
CA VAL A 50 5.22 -7.67 2.18
C VAL A 50 6.54 -8.44 2.33
N ASN A 51 7.19 -8.73 1.22
CA ASN A 51 8.57 -9.20 1.23
C ASN A 51 9.54 -8.00 1.22
N TRP A 52 9.87 -7.51 2.42
CA TRP A 52 10.74 -6.35 2.63
C TRP A 52 12.12 -6.49 1.97
N SER A 53 12.66 -7.71 1.86
CA SER A 53 13.97 -7.96 1.24
C SER A 53 14.03 -7.68 -0.26
N THR A 54 12.87 -7.54 -0.90
CA THR A 54 12.75 -7.32 -2.36
C THR A 54 12.18 -5.96 -2.70
N CYS A 55 11.89 -5.12 -1.70
CA CYS A 55 11.31 -3.82 -1.94
C CYS A 55 12.33 -2.88 -2.57
N ASP A 56 11.85 -2.07 -3.51
CA ASP A 56 12.59 -0.90 -4.00
C ASP A 56 12.71 0.15 -2.89
N HIS A 57 13.59 1.13 -3.11
CA HIS A 57 13.75 2.25 -2.18
C HIS A 57 13.66 3.60 -2.91
N ILE A 58 13.30 4.62 -2.14
CA ILE A 58 13.31 6.03 -2.57
C ILE A 58 14.06 6.86 -1.53
N ASN A 59 14.46 8.07 -1.89
CA ASN A 59 15.02 9.01 -0.92
C ASN A 59 13.96 9.56 0.06
N MET A 60 14.44 10.12 1.18
CA MET A 60 13.58 10.68 2.23
C MET A 60 12.72 11.84 1.74
N PHE A 61 13.22 12.70 0.87
CA PHE A 61 12.45 13.83 0.32
C PHE A 61 11.17 13.35 -0.40
N ARG A 62 11.26 12.29 -1.22
CA ARG A 62 10.10 11.70 -1.92
C ARG A 62 9.12 11.01 -0.97
N TYR A 63 9.62 10.44 0.13
CA TYR A 63 8.79 9.87 1.19
C TYR A 63 8.02 10.96 1.93
N ASP A 64 8.71 12.00 2.39
CA ASP A 64 8.12 13.12 3.14
C ASP A 64 7.12 13.93 2.30
N GLU A 65 7.35 14.07 1.00
CA GLU A 65 6.41 14.73 0.09
C GLU A 65 5.03 14.05 0.10
N SER A 66 4.99 12.73 0.30
CA SER A 66 3.78 11.90 0.25
C SER A 66 3.40 11.33 1.62
N TRP A 67 3.50 12.14 2.67
CA TRP A 67 3.19 11.76 4.06
C TRP A 67 1.78 11.15 4.22
N GLU A 68 0.83 11.49 3.34
CA GLU A 68 -0.53 10.95 3.36
C GLU A 68 -0.59 9.43 3.11
N ILE A 69 0.45 8.86 2.50
CA ILE A 69 0.62 7.43 2.21
C ILE A 69 1.87 6.85 2.88
N ALA A 70 2.31 7.44 3.98
CA ALA A 70 3.27 6.81 4.88
C ALA A 70 2.58 5.66 5.63
N LEU A 71 3.13 4.46 5.53
CA LEU A 71 2.56 3.25 6.11
C LEU A 71 2.72 3.22 7.63
N LYS A 72 1.72 2.61 8.28
CA LYS A 72 1.68 2.29 9.70
C LYS A 72 1.39 0.80 9.87
N GLU A 73 1.76 0.26 11.02
CA GLU A 73 1.32 -1.09 11.40
C GLU A 73 -0.21 -1.15 11.40
N LYS A 74 -0.73 -2.29 10.94
CA LYS A 74 -2.16 -2.60 10.71
C LYS A 74 -2.79 -1.95 9.48
N ASP A 75 -2.05 -1.12 8.72
CA ASP A 75 -2.51 -0.71 7.40
C ASP A 75 -2.65 -1.93 6.48
N ILE A 76 -3.62 -1.86 5.57
CA ILE A 76 -3.80 -2.85 4.50
C ILE A 76 -3.37 -2.22 3.17
N ILE A 77 -2.55 -2.92 2.40
CA ILE A 77 -2.21 -2.54 1.03
C ILE A 77 -3.08 -3.34 0.07
N LEU A 78 -3.67 -2.65 -0.91
CA LEU A 78 -4.38 -3.25 -2.04
C LEU A 78 -3.75 -2.79 -3.36
N THR A 79 -3.43 -3.73 -4.25
CA THR A 79 -2.95 -3.38 -5.59
C THR A 79 -4.12 -3.10 -6.53
N LYS A 80 -4.07 -1.96 -7.23
CA LYS A 80 -5.16 -1.44 -8.08
C LYS A 80 -4.82 -1.30 -9.56
N ASP A 81 -3.55 -1.14 -9.93
CA ASP A 81 -3.11 -1.03 -11.33
C ASP A 81 -2.01 -2.07 -11.65
N GLY A 82 -1.95 -2.52 -12.91
CA GLY A 82 -1.00 -3.56 -13.32
C GLY A 82 -1.36 -4.93 -12.73
N THR A 83 -0.73 -5.30 -11.61
CA THR A 83 -1.16 -6.48 -10.84
C THR A 83 -2.32 -6.07 -9.95
N ILE A 84 -3.53 -6.58 -10.18
CA ILE A 84 -4.75 -6.19 -9.44
C ILE A 84 -5.10 -7.24 -8.39
N GLY A 85 -5.55 -6.80 -7.21
CA GLY A 85 -6.17 -7.65 -6.21
C GLY A 85 -5.20 -8.36 -5.25
N ARG A 86 -3.90 -8.06 -5.27
CA ARG A 86 -3.00 -8.51 -4.20
C ARG A 86 -3.23 -7.65 -2.97
N VAL A 87 -3.26 -8.32 -1.82
CA VAL A 87 -3.48 -7.69 -0.52
C VAL A 87 -2.31 -8.01 0.41
N ALA A 88 -1.90 -7.04 1.22
CA ALA A 88 -0.97 -7.27 2.32
C ALA A 88 -1.44 -6.58 3.60
N LEU A 89 -1.29 -7.24 4.75
CA LEU A 89 -1.38 -6.62 6.06
C LEU A 89 0.01 -6.18 6.50
N ILE A 90 0.17 -4.93 6.92
CA ILE A 90 1.40 -4.46 7.57
C ILE A 90 1.42 -4.95 9.01
N ASP A 91 2.06 -6.10 9.22
CA ASP A 91 2.24 -6.72 10.54
C ASP A 91 3.46 -6.18 11.30
N SER A 92 4.38 -5.52 10.59
CA SER A 92 5.64 -4.98 11.09
C SER A 92 6.18 -3.95 10.10
N LEU A 93 6.98 -3.00 10.59
CA LEU A 93 7.67 -2.01 9.77
C LEU A 93 9.17 -2.01 10.09
N PRO A 94 10.03 -2.56 9.22
CA PRO A 94 11.48 -2.52 9.44
C PRO A 94 12.08 -1.11 9.29
N GLY A 95 11.32 -0.17 8.72
CA GLY A 95 11.72 1.22 8.54
C GLY A 95 10.59 2.03 7.88
N PRO A 96 10.84 3.31 7.55
CA PRO A 96 9.88 4.13 6.82
C PRO A 96 9.47 3.45 5.51
N ALA A 97 8.17 3.36 5.24
CA ALA A 97 7.66 2.65 4.08
C ALA A 97 6.47 3.39 3.46
N THR A 98 6.37 3.34 2.14
CA THR A 98 5.26 3.91 1.37
C THR A 98 4.95 3.02 0.17
N ILE A 99 3.90 3.36 -0.57
CA ILE A 99 3.43 2.60 -1.72
C ILE A 99 3.75 3.30 -3.05
N ASN A 100 3.90 2.49 -4.10
CA ASN A 100 3.92 2.94 -5.49
C ASN A 100 2.48 3.30 -5.95
N ARG A 101 2.35 4.08 -7.03
CA ARG A 101 1.09 4.57 -7.62
C ARG A 101 0.08 3.47 -7.94
N ALA A 102 0.56 2.26 -8.18
CA ALA A 102 -0.24 1.09 -8.53
C ALA A 102 -0.95 0.44 -7.33
N CYS A 103 -0.71 0.94 -6.11
CA CYS A 103 -1.32 0.44 -4.88
C CYS A 103 -2.16 1.53 -4.20
N SER A 104 -2.95 1.10 -3.22
CA SER A 104 -3.66 1.93 -2.26
C SER A 104 -3.45 1.39 -0.85
N ILE A 105 -3.54 2.27 0.14
CA ILE A 105 -3.57 1.96 1.56
C ILE A 105 -5.02 2.05 2.01
N ILE A 106 -5.46 1.10 2.83
CA ILE A 106 -6.75 1.09 3.52
C ILE A 106 -6.45 1.16 5.02
N GLN A 107 -7.02 2.17 5.69
CA GLN A 107 -6.83 2.47 7.12
C GLN A 107 -8.16 2.53 7.86
#